data_AF-A0A836WQY5-F1
#
_entry.id   AF-A0A836WQY5-F1
#
_cell.length_a   1.000
_cell.length_b   1.000
_cell.length_c   1.000
_cell.angle_alpha   90.00
_cell.angle_beta   90.00
_cell.angle_gamma   90.00
#
_symmetry.space_group_name_H-M   'P 1'
#
loop_
_entity.id
_entity.type
_entity.pdbx_description
1 polymer ?
#
loop_
_entity_poly.entity_id
_entity_poly.type
_entity_poly.pdbx_seq_one_letter_code
_entity_poly.pdbx_strand_id
1 'polypeptide(L)'
;MFDVLKSSQQTWMLKRTWKGFLGLSVKERVQLSAEMMRSHHGGPEQDGGLDIVDEGDYYAIRFDPCGSGGRMRRGDPVDGTPSRLGAPYNFGTTQEAHDWSWGKKDVPYYCLHCAVNEMVPMELGGHPLWVTEFNPDPQKPCGWRFYKEAEKIPEEYYNRLGREKPAAGEGKY
;
A
#
# COMPACT_ATOMS: atom_id res chain seq x y z
N MET A 1 12.52 -10.55 -8.71
CA MET A 1 11.79 -10.17 -7.47
C MET A 1 10.34 -9.81 -7.77
N PHE A 2 10.07 -8.89 -8.71
CA PHE A 2 8.71 -8.47 -9.08
C PHE A 2 7.77 -9.63 -9.44
N ASP A 3 8.18 -10.57 -10.30
CA ASP A 3 7.29 -11.67 -10.72
C ASP A 3 6.87 -12.59 -9.56
N VAL A 4 7.78 -12.83 -8.60
CA VAL A 4 7.49 -13.60 -7.38
C VAL A 4 6.50 -12.83 -6.50
N LEU A 5 6.72 -11.53 -6.32
CA LEU A 5 5.84 -10.67 -5.53
C LEU A 5 4.43 -10.60 -6.14
N LYS A 6 4.34 -10.43 -7.46
CA LYS A 6 3.07 -10.38 -8.19
C LYS A 6 2.33 -11.72 -8.14
N SER A 7 3.01 -12.83 -8.44
CA SER A 7 2.38 -14.15 -8.46
C SER A 7 1.84 -14.58 -7.09
N SER A 8 2.57 -14.27 -6.01
CA SER A 8 2.14 -14.55 -4.64
C SER A 8 0.94 -13.71 -4.19
N GLN A 9 0.87 -12.43 -4.57
CA GLN A 9 -0.25 -11.55 -4.20
C GLN A 9 -1.49 -11.73 -5.06
N GLN A 10 -1.33 -11.93 -6.36
CA GLN A 10 -2.43 -11.95 -7.32
C GLN A 10 -3.42 -13.09 -7.03
N THR A 11 -2.94 -14.25 -6.59
CA THR A 11 -3.78 -15.45 -6.41
C THR A 11 -4.58 -15.44 -5.11
N TRP A 12 -3.89 -15.46 -3.97
CA TRP A 12 -4.54 -15.68 -2.67
C TRP A 12 -5.15 -14.40 -2.11
N MET A 13 -4.44 -13.27 -2.20
CA MET A 13 -4.90 -12.01 -1.64
C MET A 13 -5.85 -11.30 -2.60
N LEU A 14 -5.44 -11.00 -3.84
CA LEU A 14 -6.14 -9.98 -4.63
C LEU A 14 -7.27 -10.54 -5.51
N LYS A 15 -7.09 -11.62 -6.28
CA LYS A 15 -8.13 -12.08 -7.24
C LYS A 15 -9.47 -12.47 -6.56
N ARG A 16 -9.41 -13.02 -5.34
CA ARG A 16 -10.61 -13.42 -4.58
C ARG A 16 -11.21 -12.25 -3.81
N THR A 17 -10.39 -11.49 -3.07
CA THR A 17 -10.90 -10.40 -2.23
C THR A 17 -11.32 -9.18 -3.07
N TRP A 18 -10.66 -8.91 -4.20
CA TRP A 18 -10.93 -7.75 -5.05
C TRP A 18 -12.40 -7.62 -5.44
N LYS A 19 -13.04 -8.72 -5.88
CA LYS A 19 -14.47 -8.73 -6.19
C LYS A 19 -15.35 -8.43 -4.97
N GLY A 20 -14.94 -8.91 -3.80
CA GLY A 20 -15.63 -8.61 -2.54
C GLY A 20 -15.52 -7.13 -2.18
N PHE A 21 -14.31 -6.55 -2.27
CA PHE A 21 -14.08 -5.12 -2.06
C PHE A 21 -14.92 -4.26 -3.01
N LEU A 22 -15.01 -4.62 -4.30
CA LEU A 22 -15.84 -3.88 -5.26
C LEU A 22 -17.34 -3.88 -4.90
N GLY A 23 -17.82 -4.89 -4.17
CA GLY A 23 -19.21 -4.94 -3.67
C GLY A 23 -19.46 -4.06 -2.44
N LEU A 24 -18.42 -3.52 -1.80
CA LEU A 24 -18.50 -2.65 -0.64
C LEU A 24 -18.50 -1.18 -1.07
N SER A 25 -19.20 -0.33 -0.32
CA SER A 25 -18.99 1.12 -0.39
C SER A 25 -17.56 1.47 0.00
N VAL A 26 -17.03 2.60 -0.50
CA VAL A 26 -15.66 3.04 -0.18
C VAL A 26 -15.44 3.16 1.33
N LYS A 27 -16.46 3.60 2.08
CA LYS A 27 -16.39 3.68 3.55
C LYS A 27 -16.26 2.30 4.20
N GLU A 28 -17.01 1.30 3.74
CA GLU A 28 -16.89 -0.08 4.24
C GLU A 28 -15.53 -0.68 3.88
N ARG A 29 -14.98 -0.36 2.69
CA ARG A 29 -13.61 -0.76 2.31
C ARG A 29 -12.59 -0.18 3.29
N VAL A 30 -12.68 1.11 3.61
CA VAL A 30 -11.82 1.79 4.58
C VAL A 30 -11.92 1.13 5.96
N GLN A 31 -13.13 0.86 6.45
CA GLN A 31 -13.35 0.23 7.74
C GLN A 31 -12.76 -1.19 7.80
N LEU A 32 -13.04 -2.03 6.79
CA LEU A 32 -12.49 -3.38 6.73
C LEU A 32 -10.97 -3.37 6.61
N SER A 33 -10.41 -2.51 5.74
CA SER A 33 -8.97 -2.32 5.58
C SER A 33 -8.31 -1.82 6.87
N ALA A 34 -8.97 -0.96 7.63
CA ALA A 34 -8.49 -0.51 8.93
C ALA A 34 -8.38 -1.69 9.90
N GLU A 35 -9.42 -2.50 10.05
CA GLU A 35 -9.40 -3.65 10.97
C GLU A 35 -8.35 -4.70 10.56
N MET A 36 -8.19 -4.96 9.26
CA MET A 36 -7.08 -5.79 8.76
C MET A 36 -5.71 -5.24 9.15
N MET A 37 -5.54 -3.92 9.11
CA MET A 37 -4.27 -3.28 9.47
C MET A 37 -4.07 -3.16 10.98
N ARG A 38 -5.14 -3.10 11.78
CA ARG A 38 -5.05 -3.26 13.24
C ARG A 38 -4.54 -4.64 13.61
N SER A 39 -5.03 -5.70 12.95
CA SER A 39 -4.53 -7.07 13.16
C SER A 39 -3.10 -7.29 12.66
N HIS A 40 -2.54 -6.35 11.91
CA HIS A 40 -1.12 -6.34 11.55
C HIS A 40 -0.23 -5.69 12.62
N HIS A 41 -0.79 -5.27 13.76
CA HIS A 41 -0.05 -4.68 14.88
C HIS A 41 0.81 -3.48 14.46
N GLY A 42 0.19 -2.56 13.71
CA GLY A 42 0.79 -1.24 13.45
C GLY A 42 0.84 -0.36 14.70
N GLY A 43 1.38 0.84 14.56
CA GLY A 43 1.57 1.78 15.67
C GLY A 43 2.92 1.58 16.39
N PRO A 44 3.36 2.57 17.17
CA PRO A 44 4.68 2.58 17.79
C PRO A 44 4.85 1.47 18.85
N GLU A 45 3.76 0.99 19.43
CA GLU A 45 3.73 -0.02 20.49
C GLU A 45 3.08 -1.34 20.06
N GLN A 46 2.97 -1.59 18.74
CA GLN A 46 2.27 -2.77 18.19
C GLN A 46 0.79 -2.90 18.63
N ASP A 47 0.18 -1.77 18.99
CA ASP A 47 -1.17 -1.63 19.57
C ASP A 47 -2.29 -1.60 18.51
N GLY A 48 -1.92 -1.64 17.22
CA GLY A 48 -2.86 -1.50 16.11
C GLY A 48 -3.27 -0.04 15.87
N GLY A 49 -2.48 0.93 16.35
CA GLY A 49 -2.71 2.36 16.12
C GLY A 49 -2.69 2.73 14.64
N LEU A 50 -3.72 3.48 14.22
CA LEU A 50 -3.85 4.09 12.89
C LEU A 50 -4.79 5.29 12.97
N ASP A 51 -4.60 6.25 12.06
CA ASP A 51 -5.51 7.38 11.89
C ASP A 51 -6.37 7.18 10.64
N ILE A 52 -7.64 7.56 10.73
CA ILE A 52 -8.56 7.62 9.59
C ILE A 52 -9.08 9.04 9.47
N VAL A 53 -8.93 9.65 8.29
CA VAL A 53 -9.35 11.03 8.01
C VAL A 53 -10.22 11.05 6.76
N ASP A 54 -11.31 11.83 6.77
CA ASP A 54 -12.06 12.18 5.56
C ASP A 54 -11.50 13.50 5.02
N GLU A 55 -10.92 13.45 3.83
CA GLU A 55 -10.26 14.58 3.15
C GLU A 55 -11.16 15.16 2.03
N GLY A 56 -12.47 14.88 2.08
CA GLY A 56 -13.44 15.32 1.07
C GLY A 56 -13.54 14.34 -0.09
N ASP A 57 -12.59 14.37 -1.03
CA ASP A 57 -12.62 13.51 -2.23
C ASP A 57 -12.19 12.05 -1.95
N TYR A 58 -11.52 11.81 -0.82
CA TYR A 58 -11.03 10.50 -0.42
C TYR A 58 -10.99 10.34 1.10
N TYR A 59 -10.96 9.10 1.56
CA TYR A 59 -10.57 8.77 2.93
C TYR A 59 -9.09 8.41 2.97
N ALA A 60 -8.37 8.84 4.00
CA ALA A 60 -7.00 8.46 4.25
C ALA A 60 -6.91 7.54 5.46
N ILE A 61 -6.17 6.44 5.33
CA ILE A 61 -5.66 5.69 6.49
C ILE A 61 -4.16 5.98 6.61
N ARG A 62 -3.70 6.44 7.77
CA ARG A 62 -2.28 6.72 8.05
C ARG A 62 -1.74 5.73 9.07
N PHE A 63 -0.54 5.23 8.82
CA PHE A 63 0.12 4.21 9.62
C PHE A 63 1.47 4.72 10.12
N ASP A 64 1.65 4.79 11.43
CA ASP A 64 2.88 5.31 12.05
C ASP A 64 3.45 4.40 13.15
N PRO A 65 4.28 3.42 12.79
CA PRO A 65 4.49 2.87 11.45
C PRO A 65 3.38 1.86 11.07
N CYS A 66 3.30 1.47 9.80
CA CYS A 66 2.54 0.27 9.46
C CYS A 66 3.22 -0.98 10.07
N GLY A 67 2.41 -1.92 10.56
CA GLY A 67 2.88 -3.10 11.31
C GLY A 67 3.72 -4.11 10.51
N SER A 68 4.01 -3.81 9.25
CA SER A 68 4.81 -4.64 8.37
C SER A 68 6.05 -3.88 7.88
N GLY A 69 6.03 -3.30 6.68
CA GLY A 69 7.18 -2.62 6.08
C GLY A 69 7.68 -1.42 6.90
N GLY A 70 6.77 -0.60 7.45
CA GLY A 70 7.12 0.55 8.29
C GLY A 70 7.88 0.12 9.54
N ARG A 71 7.36 -0.87 10.26
CA ARG A 71 8.02 -1.49 11.41
C ARG A 71 9.37 -2.09 11.05
N MET A 72 9.47 -2.81 9.94
CA MET A 72 10.75 -3.35 9.46
C MET A 72 11.77 -2.24 9.17
N ARG A 73 11.34 -1.10 8.65
CA ARG A 73 12.22 0.03 8.31
C ARG A 73 12.69 0.79 9.55
N ARG A 74 11.81 0.98 10.54
CA ARG A 74 12.10 1.71 11.77
C ARG A 74 12.84 0.87 12.81
N GLY A 75 12.58 -0.43 12.83
CA GLY A 75 12.86 -1.29 13.98
C GLY A 75 11.61 -1.46 14.84
N ASP A 76 11.69 -2.40 15.78
CA ASP A 76 10.58 -2.79 16.63
C ASP A 76 10.97 -2.59 18.09
N PRO A 77 10.47 -1.53 18.77
CA PRO A 77 10.83 -1.26 20.16
C PRO A 77 10.24 -2.29 21.12
N VAL A 78 9.09 -2.89 20.80
CA VAL A 78 8.43 -3.91 21.65
C VAL A 78 9.25 -5.19 21.67
N ASP A 79 9.71 -5.64 20.49
CA ASP A 79 10.57 -6.82 20.37
C ASP A 79 12.05 -6.51 20.62
N GLY A 80 12.41 -5.25 20.83
CA GLY A 80 13.80 -4.80 21.04
C GLY A 80 14.72 -5.02 19.83
N THR A 81 14.18 -4.97 18.60
CA THR A 81 14.95 -5.25 17.38
C THR A 81 15.24 -4.00 16.56
N PRO A 82 16.44 -3.88 15.97
CA PRO A 82 16.77 -2.74 15.11
C PRO A 82 16.07 -2.82 13.75
N SER A 83 16.21 -1.75 12.96
CA SER A 83 15.79 -1.74 11.56
C SER A 83 16.31 -2.96 10.81
N ARG A 84 15.45 -3.55 9.97
CA ARG A 84 15.82 -4.66 9.09
C ARG A 84 16.67 -4.23 7.91
N LEU A 85 16.78 -2.93 7.63
CA LEU A 85 17.62 -2.40 6.54
C LEU A 85 19.10 -2.33 6.92
N GLY A 86 19.42 -2.38 8.21
CA GLY A 86 20.79 -2.39 8.71
C GLY A 86 21.18 -3.70 9.38
N ALA A 87 22.39 -3.74 9.95
CA ALA A 87 22.86 -4.89 10.71
C ALA A 87 21.92 -5.22 11.89
N PRO A 88 21.71 -6.52 12.21
CA PRO A 88 22.31 -7.70 11.58
C PRO A 88 21.59 -8.21 10.32
N TYR A 89 20.45 -7.60 9.94
CA TYR A 89 19.55 -8.17 8.92
C TYR A 89 19.94 -7.81 7.49
N ASN A 90 20.30 -6.55 7.24
CA ASN A 90 20.73 -6.03 5.94
C ASN A 90 19.78 -6.40 4.78
N PHE A 91 18.46 -6.31 5.00
CA PHE A 91 17.48 -6.61 3.98
C PHE A 91 17.61 -5.64 2.80
N GLY A 92 17.54 -6.19 1.59
CA GLY A 92 17.79 -5.44 0.37
C GLY A 92 16.72 -4.40 0.03
N THR A 93 17.13 -3.45 -0.78
CA THR A 93 16.31 -2.42 -1.41
C THR A 93 16.44 -2.47 -2.93
N THR A 94 15.53 -1.81 -3.64
CA THR A 94 15.69 -1.60 -5.09
C THR A 94 16.98 -0.84 -5.39
N GLN A 95 17.77 -1.35 -6.34
CA GLN A 95 19.05 -0.72 -6.71
C GLN A 95 18.87 0.37 -7.79
N GLU A 96 17.72 0.36 -8.46
CA GLU A 96 17.33 1.29 -9.51
C GLU A 96 15.85 1.67 -9.34
N ALA A 97 15.43 2.69 -10.09
CA ALA A 97 14.03 3.06 -10.20
C ALA A 97 13.30 2.09 -11.14
N HIS A 98 12.12 1.63 -10.72
CA HIS A 98 11.26 0.77 -11.52
C HIS A 98 9.80 1.21 -11.37
N ASP A 99 8.98 0.90 -12.37
CA ASP A 99 7.53 1.16 -12.28
C ASP A 99 6.90 0.43 -11.09
N TRP A 100 7.34 -0.80 -10.81
CA TRP A 100 6.91 -1.57 -9.64
C TRP A 100 7.51 -1.11 -8.30
N SER A 101 8.24 0.01 -8.29
CA SER A 101 8.74 0.71 -7.10
C SER A 101 8.35 2.20 -7.10
N TRP A 102 7.23 2.55 -7.73
CA TRP A 102 6.75 3.93 -7.88
C TRP A 102 7.76 4.86 -8.59
N GLY A 103 8.61 4.30 -9.45
CA GLY A 103 9.72 5.01 -10.08
C GLY A 103 10.85 5.39 -9.11
N LYS A 104 11.00 4.67 -7.99
CA LYS A 104 11.97 5.02 -6.93
C LYS A 104 13.05 3.94 -6.73
N LYS A 105 14.27 4.41 -6.55
CA LYS A 105 15.40 3.63 -6.01
C LYS A 105 15.30 3.55 -4.47
N ASP A 106 15.99 2.60 -3.86
CA ASP A 106 16.17 2.43 -2.42
C ASP A 106 14.86 2.13 -1.67
N VAL A 107 13.87 1.59 -2.38
CA VAL A 107 12.63 1.11 -1.77
C VAL A 107 12.89 -0.29 -1.20
N PRO A 108 12.62 -0.54 0.09
CA PRO A 108 12.74 -1.88 0.66
C PRO A 108 11.89 -2.90 -0.08
N TYR A 109 12.46 -4.07 -0.40
CA TYR A 109 11.74 -5.06 -1.22
C TYR A 109 10.39 -5.48 -0.63
N TYR A 110 10.28 -5.51 0.70
CA TYR A 110 9.01 -5.79 1.36
C TYR A 110 7.95 -4.69 1.13
N CYS A 111 8.36 -3.42 1.11
CA CYS A 111 7.45 -2.29 0.90
C CYS A 111 6.83 -2.27 -0.50
N LEU A 112 7.51 -2.86 -1.49
CA LEU A 112 6.99 -3.02 -2.85
C LEU A 112 5.69 -3.83 -2.89
N HIS A 113 5.39 -4.58 -1.82
CA HIS A 113 4.08 -5.22 -1.68
C HIS A 113 2.94 -4.22 -1.87
N CYS A 114 3.11 -2.98 -1.41
CA CYS A 114 2.11 -1.94 -1.52
C CYS A 114 1.97 -1.42 -2.96
N ALA A 115 3.06 -1.36 -3.73
CA ALA A 115 3.01 -0.99 -5.15
C ALA A 115 2.23 -2.05 -5.96
N VAL A 116 2.51 -3.33 -5.71
CA VAL A 116 1.81 -4.43 -6.40
C VAL A 116 0.32 -4.49 -6.03
N ASN A 117 -0.05 -4.14 -4.80
CA ASN A 117 -1.44 -3.98 -4.38
C ASN A 117 -2.20 -2.91 -5.18
N GLU A 118 -1.51 -1.90 -5.74
CA GLU A 118 -2.11 -0.92 -6.65
C GLU A 118 -2.17 -1.47 -8.08
N MET A 119 -1.06 -2.06 -8.55
CA MET A 119 -0.92 -2.54 -9.92
C MET A 119 -1.90 -3.66 -10.28
N VAL A 120 -2.12 -4.62 -9.39
CA VAL A 120 -2.96 -5.79 -9.72
C VAL A 120 -4.42 -5.40 -9.93
N PRO A 121 -5.08 -4.60 -9.06
CA PRO A 121 -6.42 -4.10 -9.35
C PRO A 121 -6.49 -3.25 -10.64
N MET A 122 -5.48 -2.42 -10.92
CA MET A 122 -5.40 -1.67 -12.18
C MET A 122 -5.39 -2.62 -13.40
N GLU A 123 -4.66 -3.74 -13.33
CA GLU A 123 -4.65 -4.73 -14.41
C GLU A 123 -5.97 -5.50 -14.54
N LEU A 124 -6.70 -5.72 -13.44
CA LEU A 124 -7.93 -6.50 -13.41
C LEU A 124 -9.18 -5.69 -13.75
N GLY A 125 -9.17 -4.39 -13.45
CA GLY A 125 -10.34 -3.52 -13.62
C GLY A 125 -10.02 -2.04 -13.81
N GLY A 126 -8.82 -1.68 -14.23
CA GLY A 126 -8.49 -0.31 -14.62
C GLY A 126 -8.13 0.62 -13.46
N HIS A 127 -8.65 0.41 -12.25
CA HIS A 127 -8.41 1.29 -11.11
C HIS A 127 -7.82 0.58 -9.89
N PRO A 128 -6.98 1.26 -9.09
CA PRO A 128 -6.54 0.73 -7.80
C PRO A 128 -7.70 0.77 -6.78
N LEU A 129 -7.75 -0.18 -5.83
CA LEU A 129 -8.72 -0.11 -4.73
C LEU A 129 -8.43 1.03 -3.74
N TRP A 130 -7.13 1.31 -3.56
CA TRP A 130 -6.58 2.45 -2.83
C TRP A 130 -5.20 2.75 -3.44
N VAL A 131 -4.73 3.98 -3.28
CA VAL A 131 -3.35 4.34 -3.65
C VAL A 131 -2.46 4.35 -2.41
N THR A 132 -1.19 3.97 -2.56
CA THR A 132 -0.23 3.97 -1.46
C THR A 132 0.52 5.30 -1.38
N GLU A 133 0.52 5.91 -0.20
CA GLU A 133 1.34 7.05 0.17
C GLU A 133 2.63 6.55 0.83
N PHE A 134 3.55 6.05 0.01
CA PHE A 134 4.86 5.61 0.50
C PHE A 134 5.76 6.81 0.81
N ASN A 135 6.27 6.88 2.04
CA ASN A 135 7.27 7.86 2.43
C ASN A 135 8.66 7.21 2.54
N PRO A 136 9.71 7.70 1.86
CA PRO A 136 11.07 7.15 1.94
C PRO A 136 11.75 7.39 3.30
N ASP A 137 11.29 8.36 4.10
CA ASP A 137 11.72 8.55 5.49
C ASP A 137 11.04 7.50 6.40
N PRO A 138 11.78 6.59 7.05
CA PRO A 138 11.22 5.57 7.94
C PRO A 138 10.59 6.13 9.23
N GLN A 139 10.88 7.38 9.58
CA GLN A 139 10.30 8.07 10.74
C GLN A 139 9.00 8.78 10.40
N LYS A 140 8.56 8.75 9.13
CA LYS A 140 7.29 9.32 8.71
C LYS A 140 6.25 8.23 8.46
N PRO A 141 4.96 8.55 8.64
CA PRO A 141 3.88 7.62 8.32
C PRO A 141 3.88 7.25 6.84
N CYS A 142 3.47 6.01 6.56
CA CYS A 142 2.91 5.64 5.25
C CYS A 142 1.39 5.75 5.32
N GLY A 143 0.71 5.69 4.18
CA GLY A 143 -0.75 5.69 4.18
C GLY A 143 -1.39 5.07 2.96
N TRP A 144 -2.71 4.96 3.02
CA TRP A 144 -3.57 4.59 1.90
C TRP A 144 -4.60 5.68 1.67
N ARG A 145 -4.85 6.05 0.42
CA ARG A 145 -5.98 6.91 0.05
C ARG A 145 -7.02 6.10 -0.72
N PHE A 146 -8.24 6.14 -0.22
CA PHE A 146 -9.43 5.53 -0.80
C PHE A 146 -10.29 6.64 -1.39
N TYR A 147 -10.14 6.89 -2.68
CA TYR A 147 -10.96 7.88 -3.38
C TYR A 147 -12.43 7.46 -3.36
N LYS A 148 -13.33 8.43 -3.27
CA LYS A 148 -14.78 8.15 -3.27
C LYS A 148 -15.27 7.83 -4.69
N GLU A 149 -14.56 8.33 -5.70
CA GLU A 149 -14.81 8.15 -7.14
C GLU A 149 -13.49 7.85 -7.86
N ALA A 150 -13.52 6.99 -8.88
CA ALA A 150 -12.33 6.57 -9.62
C ALA A 150 -11.68 7.74 -10.39
N GLU A 151 -12.53 8.61 -10.93
CA GLU A 151 -12.17 9.77 -11.71
C GLU A 151 -11.39 10.80 -10.89
N LYS A 152 -11.57 10.79 -9.57
CA LYS A 152 -10.85 11.67 -8.64
C LYS A 152 -9.43 11.19 -8.36
N ILE A 153 -9.08 9.94 -8.68
CA ILE A 153 -7.71 9.43 -8.54
C ILE A 153 -6.81 10.18 -9.54
N PRO A 154 -5.80 10.94 -9.08
CA PRO A 154 -4.91 11.67 -9.97
C PRO A 154 -4.14 10.75 -10.93
N GLU A 155 -3.89 11.24 -12.14
CA GLU A 155 -3.20 10.48 -13.21
C GLU A 155 -1.79 10.03 -12.79
N GLU A 156 -1.09 10.82 -11.97
CA GLU A 156 0.24 10.49 -11.46
C GLU A 156 0.32 9.15 -10.73
N TYR A 157 -0.78 8.71 -10.09
CA TYR A 157 -0.82 7.42 -9.38
C TYR A 157 -0.79 6.22 -10.33
N TYR A 158 -1.26 6.39 -11.56
CA TYR A 158 -1.18 5.41 -12.63
C TYR A 158 0.19 5.49 -13.29
N ASN A 159 0.60 6.70 -13.69
CA ASN A 159 1.83 6.93 -14.45
C ASN A 159 3.07 6.47 -13.68
N ARG A 160 3.13 6.66 -12.35
CA ARG A 160 4.25 6.20 -11.50
C ARG A 160 4.41 4.67 -11.44
N LEU A 161 3.40 3.94 -11.89
CA LEU A 161 3.38 2.47 -11.95
C LEU A 161 3.41 1.96 -13.41
N GLY A 162 3.74 2.82 -14.37
CA GLY A 162 3.78 2.46 -15.80
C GLY A 162 2.39 2.06 -16.32
N ARG A 163 1.35 2.77 -15.87
CA ARG A 163 -0.05 2.54 -16.26
C ARG A 163 -0.67 3.85 -16.73
N GLU A 164 -1.64 3.74 -17.63
CA GLU A 164 -2.45 4.87 -18.09
C GLU A 164 -3.76 4.89 -17.31
N LYS A 165 -4.24 6.08 -16.97
CA LYS A 165 -5.55 6.25 -16.33
C LYS A 165 -6.66 5.95 -17.35
N PRO A 166 -7.63 5.07 -17.04
CA PRO A 166 -8.79 4.85 -17.91
C PRO A 166 -9.59 6.13 -18.17
N ALA A 167 -10.32 6.20 -19.28
CA ALA A 167 -11.23 7.30 -19.52
C ALA A 167 -12.38 7.28 -18.50
N ALA A 168 -13.06 8.42 -18.33
CA ALA A 168 -14.17 8.54 -17.37
C ALA A 168 -15.26 7.49 -17.66
N GLY A 169 -15.70 6.76 -16.62
CA GLY A 169 -16.67 5.67 -16.74
C GLY A 169 -16.12 4.34 -17.28
N GLU A 170 -14.84 4.24 -17.61
CA GLU A 170 -14.19 2.96 -17.95
C GLU A 170 -13.63 2.27 -16.69
N GLY A 171 -13.47 0.94 -16.73
CA GLY A 171 -12.95 0.18 -15.60
C GLY A 171 -14.02 -0.27 -14.58
N LYS A 172 -13.56 -0.75 -13.42
CA LYS A 172 -14.36 -1.23 -12.29
C LYS A 172 -13.83 -0.59 -11.02
N TYR A 173 -14.70 0.12 -10.31
CA TYR A 173 -14.38 0.82 -9.07
C TYR A 173 -15.47 0.65 -8.03
#